data_AF-A0A967UJN5-F1
#
_entry.id   AF-A0A967UJN5-F1
#
_cell.length_a   1.000
_cell.length_b   1.000
_cell.length_c   1.000
_cell.angle_alpha   90.00
_cell.angle_beta   90.00
_cell.angle_gamma   90.00
#
_symmetry.space_group_name_H-M   'P 1'
#
loop_
_entity.id
_entity.type
_entity.pdbx_description
1 polymer ?
#
loop_
_entity_poly.entity_id
_entity_poly.type
_entity_poly.pdbx_seq_one_letter_code
_entity_poly.pdbx_strand_id
1 'polypeptide(L)'
;MDYDFSPPRRLKRPKKRIIKIRHLIFIAILAVVSTIFLLEDSSPIPETEAHVGPAELSTPPPEPPPLVKEVRRGQVSHGDTITSLLGGFFSPQEIYNLSRESRDVFPLTRICAGQPYRLCTEDGTFESF
;
A
#
# COMPACT_ATOMS: atom_id res chain seq x y z
N MET A 1 58.37 17.61 35.39
CA MET A 1 57.58 18.12 34.25
C MET A 1 56.45 17.14 34.05
N ASP A 2 55.36 17.34 34.80
CA ASP A 2 54.16 16.51 34.75
C ASP A 2 53.35 16.89 33.52
N TYR A 3 53.25 15.96 32.56
CA TYR A 3 52.46 16.15 31.35
C TYR A 3 51.01 15.75 31.63
N ASP A 4 50.18 16.77 31.91
CA ASP A 4 48.73 16.63 32.04
C ASP A 4 48.09 16.41 30.66
N PHE A 5 47.85 15.13 30.34
CA PHE A 5 47.19 14.71 29.11
C PHE A 5 45.68 14.66 29.31
N SER A 6 45.02 15.80 29.15
CA SER A 6 43.56 15.88 29.07
C SER A 6 43.09 15.68 27.63
N PRO A 7 42.31 14.62 27.29
CA PRO A 7 41.90 14.37 25.92
C PRO A 7 40.83 15.37 25.44
N PRO A 8 40.77 15.70 24.14
CA PRO A 8 39.84 16.69 23.62
C PRO A 8 38.39 16.20 23.67
N ARG A 9 37.50 17.01 24.26
CA ARG A 9 36.04 16.79 24.25
C ARG A 9 35.53 16.82 22.80
N ARG A 10 35.05 15.67 22.30
CA ARG A 10 34.37 15.58 20.99
C ARG A 10 33.06 16.38 21.02
N LEU A 11 32.98 17.47 20.26
CA LEU A 11 31.73 18.19 19.99
C LEU A 11 30.83 17.32 19.09
N LYS A 12 29.61 17.01 19.53
CA LYS A 12 28.63 16.24 18.76
C LYS A 12 28.13 17.10 17.57
N ARG A 13 28.34 16.62 16.34
CA ARG A 13 27.79 17.28 15.13
C ARG A 13 26.27 17.09 15.06
N PRO A 14 25.47 18.14 14.78
CA PRO A 14 24.04 17.99 14.62
C PRO A 14 23.72 17.24 13.32
N LYS A 15 22.90 16.19 13.43
CA LYS A 15 22.42 15.39 12.29
C LYS A 15 21.43 16.25 11.48
N LYS A 16 21.84 16.76 10.32
CA LYS A 16 20.98 17.60 9.45
C LYS A 16 19.89 16.78 8.74
N ARG A 17 18.71 17.40 8.62
CA ARG A 17 17.39 16.88 8.26
C ARG A 17 17.23 16.43 6.78
N ILE A 18 18.00 15.43 6.34
CA ILE A 18 17.95 14.94 4.94
C ILE A 18 16.66 14.12 4.66
N ILE A 19 16.03 13.55 5.69
CA ILE A 19 14.83 12.69 5.58
C ILE A 19 13.62 13.47 5.04
N LYS A 20 13.51 14.77 5.35
CA LYS A 20 12.33 15.58 4.97
C LYS A 20 12.20 15.80 3.46
N ILE A 21 13.31 15.80 2.73
CA ILE A 21 13.30 16.09 1.28
C ILE A 21 12.86 14.85 0.49
N ARG A 22 13.22 13.63 0.92
CA ARG A 22 12.77 12.39 0.25
C ARG A 22 11.25 12.19 0.35
N HIS A 23 10.66 12.47 1.51
CA HIS A 23 9.20 12.38 1.65
C HIS A 23 8.47 13.44 0.82
N LEU A 24 9.00 14.65 0.70
CA LEU A 24 8.43 15.68 -0.18
C LEU A 24 8.46 15.25 -1.65
N ILE A 25 9.55 14.64 -2.12
CA ILE A 25 9.65 14.13 -3.49
C ILE A 25 8.64 12.98 -3.71
N PHE A 26 8.51 12.07 -2.76
CA PHE A 26 7.58 10.95 -2.88
C PHE A 26 6.11 11.41 -2.91
N ILE A 27 5.75 12.37 -2.05
CA ILE A 27 4.41 12.99 -2.06
C ILE A 27 4.16 13.71 -3.39
N ALA A 28 5.15 14.42 -3.93
CA ALA A 28 5.02 15.08 -5.23
C ALA A 28 4.79 14.07 -6.36
N ILE A 29 5.51 12.94 -6.36
CA ILE A 29 5.32 11.87 -7.37
C ILE A 29 3.91 11.25 -7.24
N LEU A 30 3.46 10.94 -6.02
CA LEU A 30 2.12 10.42 -5.78
C LEU A 30 1.03 11.40 -6.24
N ALA A 31 1.20 12.69 -5.97
CA ALA A 31 0.29 13.74 -6.42
C ALA A 31 0.24 13.81 -7.95
N VAL A 32 1.40 13.75 -8.63
CA VAL A 32 1.47 13.76 -10.09
C VAL A 32 0.76 12.53 -10.69
N VAL A 33 1.03 11.33 -10.16
CA VAL A 33 0.37 10.10 -10.63
C VAL A 33 -1.15 10.16 -10.41
N SER A 34 -1.59 10.63 -9.24
CA SER A 34 -3.01 10.82 -8.96
C SER A 34 -3.67 11.84 -9.89
N THR A 35 -2.99 12.95 -10.20
CA THR A 35 -3.52 13.92 -11.17
C THR A 35 -3.62 13.34 -12.57
N ILE A 36 -2.63 12.57 -13.01
CA ILE A 36 -2.67 11.90 -14.34
C ILE A 36 -3.84 10.92 -14.38
N PHE A 37 -4.04 10.12 -13.33
CA PHE A 37 -5.14 9.16 -13.25
C PHE A 37 -6.53 9.84 -13.29
N LEU A 38 -6.67 11.01 -12.64
CA LEU A 38 -7.90 11.81 -12.68
C LEU A 38 -8.12 12.51 -14.04
N LEU A 39 -7.04 12.86 -14.76
CA LEU A 39 -7.15 13.37 -16.12
C LEU A 39 -7.56 12.28 -17.11
N GLU A 40 -7.09 11.04 -16.92
CA GLU A 40 -7.44 9.89 -17.77
C GLU A 40 -8.92 9.46 -17.61
N ASP A 41 -9.49 9.62 -16.41
CA ASP A 41 -10.90 9.32 -16.11
C ASP A 41 -11.88 10.35 -16.74
N SER A 42 -11.35 11.50 -17.16
CA SER A 42 -12.13 12.59 -17.76
C SER A 42 -12.25 12.42 -19.28
N SER A 43 -12.64 11.22 -19.77
CA SER A 43 -13.01 11.09 -21.19
C SER A 43 -14.39 11.75 -21.39
N PRO A 44 -14.50 12.82 -22.19
CA PRO A 44 -15.77 13.51 -22.38
C PRO A 44 -16.64 12.66 -23.29
N ILE A 45 -17.82 12.29 -22.80
CA ILE A 45 -18.90 11.70 -23.59
C ILE A 45 -19.22 12.70 -24.71
N PRO A 46 -19.06 12.36 -26.00
CA PRO A 46 -19.54 13.22 -27.06
C PRO A 46 -21.08 13.13 -27.09
N GLU A 47 -21.75 14.16 -26.60
CA GLU A 47 -23.10 14.49 -27.06
C GLU A 47 -23.03 14.77 -28.56
N THR A 48 -23.88 14.12 -29.37
CA THR A 48 -24.29 14.35 -30.79
C THR A 48 -24.46 12.95 -31.41
N GLU A 49 -25.59 12.47 -31.90
CA GLU A 49 -26.80 13.09 -32.43
C GLU A 49 -27.93 12.04 -32.41
N ALA A 50 -29.18 12.50 -32.33
CA ALA A 50 -30.34 11.69 -32.63
C ALA A 50 -30.29 11.24 -34.10
N HIS A 51 -30.00 9.97 -34.38
CA HIS A 51 -30.34 9.36 -35.66
C HIS A 51 -31.14 8.08 -35.44
N VAL A 52 -32.44 8.18 -35.77
CA VAL A 52 -33.38 7.07 -35.87
C VAL A 52 -32.97 6.19 -37.06
N GLY A 53 -32.54 4.96 -36.78
CA GLY A 53 -32.30 3.91 -37.76
C GLY A 53 -32.92 2.60 -37.27
N PRO A 54 -33.90 1.98 -37.96
CA PRO A 54 -34.58 0.79 -37.49
C PRO A 54 -33.75 -0.48 -37.74
N ALA A 55 -33.72 -1.35 -36.73
CA ALA A 55 -33.42 -2.78 -36.79
C ALA A 55 -32.01 -3.20 -37.26
N GLU A 56 -31.21 -3.72 -36.34
CA GLU A 56 -30.57 -5.03 -36.54
C GLU A 56 -30.13 -5.66 -35.21
N LEU A 57 -30.45 -6.94 -35.08
CA LEU A 57 -30.05 -7.90 -34.06
C LEU A 57 -28.62 -7.65 -33.54
N SER A 58 -28.44 -7.38 -32.25
CA SER A 58 -27.14 -7.56 -31.60
C SER A 58 -27.30 -7.90 -30.12
N THR A 59 -26.97 -9.17 -29.85
CA THR A 59 -26.66 -9.78 -28.57
C THR A 59 -25.97 -8.80 -27.61
N PRO A 60 -26.37 -8.71 -26.32
CA PRO A 60 -25.63 -7.91 -25.35
C PRO A 60 -24.18 -8.42 -25.25
N PRO A 61 -23.17 -7.54 -25.26
CA PRO A 61 -21.77 -7.92 -25.02
C PRO A 61 -21.63 -8.69 -23.69
N PRO A 62 -20.79 -9.74 -23.64
CA PRO A 62 -20.58 -10.50 -22.42
C PRO A 62 -20.00 -9.58 -21.33
N GLU A 63 -20.73 -9.45 -20.24
CA GLU A 63 -20.32 -8.78 -19.01
C GLU A 63 -18.97 -9.39 -18.55
N PRO A 64 -17.92 -8.58 -18.29
CA PRO A 64 -16.69 -9.11 -17.72
C PRO A 64 -17.02 -9.74 -16.36
N PRO A 65 -16.47 -10.93 -16.05
CA PRO A 65 -16.82 -11.63 -14.82
C PRO A 65 -16.57 -10.72 -13.60
N PRO A 66 -17.48 -10.73 -12.62
CA PRO A 66 -17.31 -9.91 -11.43
C PRO A 66 -16.04 -10.35 -10.69
N LEU A 67 -15.06 -9.43 -10.57
CA LEU A 67 -13.86 -9.63 -9.76
C LEU A 67 -14.28 -9.90 -8.30
N VAL A 68 -14.06 -11.12 -7.82
CA VAL A 68 -14.50 -11.56 -6.50
C VAL A 68 -13.49 -11.07 -5.48
N LYS A 69 -13.72 -9.87 -4.92
CA LYS A 69 -12.92 -9.36 -3.80
C LYS A 69 -13.30 -10.10 -2.51
N GLU A 70 -12.45 -11.01 -2.05
CA GLU A 70 -12.62 -11.65 -0.74
C GLU A 70 -12.05 -10.74 0.34
N VAL A 71 -12.93 -10.11 1.14
CA VAL A 71 -12.54 -9.30 2.30
C VAL A 71 -12.82 -10.08 3.58
N ARG A 72 -11.76 -10.60 4.22
CA ARG A 72 -11.87 -11.29 5.50
C ARG A 72 -11.51 -10.37 6.65
N ARG A 73 -12.35 -10.40 7.69
CA ARG A 73 -12.20 -9.59 8.90
C ARG A 73 -11.90 -10.51 10.06
N GLY A 74 -10.91 -10.16 10.86
CA GLY A 74 -10.58 -10.86 12.09
C GLY A 74 -10.16 -9.89 13.18
N GLN A 75 -9.95 -10.41 14.37
CA GLN A 75 -9.38 -9.67 15.49
C GLN A 75 -8.13 -10.38 15.95
N VAL A 76 -7.07 -9.61 16.21
CA VAL A 76 -5.80 -10.17 16.69
C VAL A 76 -5.97 -10.59 18.15
N SER A 77 -5.71 -11.86 18.46
CA SER A 77 -5.77 -12.39 19.83
C SER A 77 -4.42 -12.25 20.54
N HIS A 78 -4.42 -12.38 21.87
CA HIS A 78 -3.18 -12.38 22.64
C HIS A 78 -2.32 -13.61 22.28
N GLY A 79 -1.06 -13.36 21.91
CA GLY A 79 -0.13 -14.41 21.49
C GLY A 79 -0.15 -14.71 20.00
N ASP A 80 -1.06 -14.10 19.24
CA ASP A 80 -1.06 -14.22 17.78
C ASP A 80 0.21 -13.58 17.21
N THR A 81 0.81 -14.30 16.26
CA THR A 81 1.92 -13.80 15.47
C THR A 81 1.43 -13.53 14.06
N ILE A 82 2.12 -12.63 13.35
CA ILE A 82 1.87 -12.38 11.93
C ILE A 82 1.90 -13.67 11.12
N THR A 83 2.83 -14.58 11.44
CA THR A 83 2.91 -15.89 10.78
C THR A 83 1.68 -16.75 11.06
N SER A 84 1.08 -16.67 12.25
CA SER A 84 -0.17 -17.38 12.56
C SER A 84 -1.38 -16.75 11.89
N LEU A 85 -1.44 -15.42 11.80
CA LEU A 85 -2.55 -14.67 11.20
C LEU A 85 -2.58 -14.80 9.67
N LEU A 86 -1.40 -14.80 9.05
CA LEU A 86 -1.21 -14.78 7.61
C LEU A 86 -0.82 -16.16 7.04
N GLY A 87 -0.40 -17.11 7.87
CA GLY A 87 0.12 -18.40 7.42
C GLY A 87 -0.88 -19.31 6.72
N GLY A 88 -2.19 -19.04 6.85
CA GLY A 88 -3.22 -19.70 6.06
C GLY A 88 -3.33 -19.20 4.61
N PHE A 89 -2.69 -18.06 4.31
CA PHE A 89 -2.81 -17.36 3.01
C PHE A 89 -1.47 -17.17 2.32
N PHE A 90 -0.40 -17.02 3.11
CA PHE A 90 0.94 -16.76 2.62
C PHE A 90 1.88 -17.87 3.06
N SER A 91 2.81 -18.21 2.16
CA SER A 91 3.99 -18.96 2.53
C SER A 91 4.86 -18.17 3.51
N PRO A 92 5.67 -18.83 4.35
CA PRO A 92 6.59 -18.14 5.25
C PRO A 92 7.54 -17.16 4.53
N GLN A 93 7.89 -17.44 3.28
CA GLN A 93 8.73 -16.59 2.45
C GLN A 93 8.03 -15.30 2.03
N GLU A 94 6.75 -15.38 1.65
CA GLU A 94 5.94 -14.20 1.32
C GLU A 94 5.68 -13.34 2.55
N ILE A 95 5.41 -13.95 3.71
CA ILE A 95 5.28 -13.22 4.98
C ILE A 95 6.57 -12.47 5.31
N TYR A 96 7.73 -13.09 5.08
CA TYR A 96 9.03 -12.42 5.25
C TYR A 96 9.19 -11.23 4.30
N ASN A 97 8.86 -11.39 3.02
CA ASN A 97 8.93 -10.31 2.03
C ASN A 97 7.99 -9.16 2.40
N LEU A 98 6.74 -9.46 2.74
CA LEU A 98 5.75 -8.50 3.21
C LEU A 98 6.24 -7.74 4.46
N SER A 99 6.85 -8.44 5.41
CA SER A 99 7.41 -7.80 6.62
C SER A 99 8.55 -6.83 6.30
N ARG A 100 9.30 -7.10 5.21
CA ARG A 100 10.42 -6.26 4.78
C ARG A 100 9.95 -5.02 4.06
N GLU A 101 8.95 -5.14 3.19
CA GLU A 101 8.37 -4.05 2.41
C GLU A 101 7.53 -3.11 3.27
N SER A 102 6.74 -3.66 4.19
CA SER A 102 5.90 -2.88 5.11
C SER A 102 6.69 -2.19 6.22
N ARG A 103 7.94 -2.58 6.50
CA ARG A 103 8.74 -2.09 7.63
C ARG A 103 8.80 -0.56 7.74
N ASP A 104 8.87 0.12 6.60
CA ASP A 104 9.02 1.57 6.52
C ASP A 104 7.69 2.32 6.64
N VAL A 105 6.56 1.66 6.34
CA VAL A 105 5.20 2.24 6.40
C VAL A 105 4.53 1.87 7.71
N PHE A 106 4.46 0.57 7.99
CA PHE A 106 3.89 0.00 9.20
C PHE A 106 4.60 -1.32 9.54
N PRO A 107 5.50 -1.33 10.54
CA PRO A 107 6.19 -2.55 10.92
C PRO A 107 5.20 -3.52 11.56
N LEU A 108 5.06 -4.70 10.97
CA LEU A 108 4.09 -5.73 11.40
C LEU A 108 4.29 -6.22 12.85
N THR A 109 5.44 -5.91 13.47
CA THR A 109 5.70 -6.16 14.90
C THR A 109 4.87 -5.27 15.83
N ARG A 110 4.25 -4.21 15.31
CA ARG A 110 3.42 -3.27 16.10
C ARG A 110 1.94 -3.64 16.15
N ILE A 111 1.56 -4.77 15.56
CA ILE A 111 0.19 -5.25 15.61
C ILE A 111 -0.12 -5.65 17.05
N CYS A 112 -1.17 -5.05 17.61
CA CYS A 112 -1.57 -5.28 18.99
C CYS A 112 -2.79 -6.20 19.04
N ALA A 113 -2.81 -7.05 20.07
CA ALA A 113 -4.01 -7.80 20.42
C ALA A 113 -5.20 -6.85 20.64
N GLY A 114 -6.37 -7.28 20.20
CA GLY A 114 -7.60 -6.51 20.22
C GLY A 114 -7.84 -5.64 18.98
N GLN A 115 -6.85 -5.45 18.09
CA GLN A 115 -7.04 -4.68 16.87
C GLN A 115 -7.80 -5.50 15.81
N PRO A 116 -8.84 -4.92 15.18
CA PRO A 116 -9.47 -5.54 14.02
C PRO A 116 -8.52 -5.43 12.82
N TYR A 117 -8.37 -6.51 12.06
CA TYR A 117 -7.62 -6.51 10.80
C TYR A 117 -8.53 -6.89 9.63
N ARG A 118 -8.16 -6.45 8.43
CA ARG A 118 -8.82 -6.82 7.19
C ARG A 118 -7.77 -7.31 6.21
N LEU A 119 -8.00 -8.49 5.65
CA LEU A 119 -7.20 -8.99 4.54
C LEU A 119 -8.05 -8.88 3.29
N CYS A 120 -7.57 -8.11 2.31
CA CYS A 120 -8.19 -7.98 0.99
C CYS A 120 -7.39 -8.82 0.00
N THR A 121 -8.05 -9.83 -0.56
CA THR A 121 -7.48 -10.71 -1.59
C THR A 121 -8.32 -10.59 -2.86
N GLU A 122 -7.67 -10.36 -4.00
CA GLU A 122 -8.28 -10.35 -5.32
C GLU A 122 -7.78 -11.57 -6.10
N ASP A 123 -8.67 -12.51 -6.43
CA ASP A 123 -8.38 -13.71 -7.22
C ASP A 123 -7.18 -14.55 -6.72
N GLY A 124 -7.00 -14.62 -5.39
CA GLY A 124 -5.89 -15.34 -4.75
C GLY A 124 -4.60 -14.53 -4.65
N THR A 125 -4.60 -13.29 -5.11
CA THR A 125 -3.48 -12.34 -5.03
C THR A 125 -3.71 -11.33 -3.91
N PHE A 126 -2.67 -11.07 -3.11
CA PHE A 126 -2.74 -10.11 -2.01
C PHE A 126 -2.78 -8.67 -2.53
N GLU A 127 -3.78 -7.90 -2.10
CA GLU A 127 -3.91 -6.48 -2.43
C GLU A 127 -3.48 -5.60 -1.24
N SER A 128 -4.00 -5.86 -0.03
CA SER A 128 -3.71 -5.04 1.16
C SER A 128 -4.01 -5.70 2.51
N PHE A 129 -3.31 -5.24 3.56
CA PHE A 129 -3.44 -5.61 4.98
C PHE A 129 -3.37 -4.37 5.89
#